data_AF-A0A3M2RV16-F1
#
_entry.id   AF-A0A3M2RV16-F1
#
_cell.length_a   1.000
_cell.length_b   1.000
_cell.length_c   1.000
_cell.angle_alpha   90.00
_cell.angle_beta   90.00
_cell.angle_gamma   90.00
#
_symmetry.space_group_name_H-M   'P 1'
#
loop_
_entity.id
_entity.type
_entity.pdbx_description
1 polymer ?
#
loop_
_entity_poly.entity_id
_entity_poly.type
_entity_poly.pdbx_seq_one_letter_code
_entity_poly.pdbx_strand_id
1 'polypeptide(L)'
;MKLTLSILSTAIVAGVHAMPNPVERDDVQTVHLTFHGGPASYEMTFPADGKTRQTNSDINVNIVDAPDYNAFSQCTFTTNGEKTLVQSIDSDGSQHIIVGPPQVITAVSCQGFCVPTYGECYDSNGQPVGPCCNGFCAANRCRPWSTATSAS
;
A
#
# COMPACT_ATOMS: atom_id res chain seq x y z
N MET A 1 37.75 -47.66 -39.77
CA MET A 1 38.44 -46.37 -39.54
C MET A 1 37.51 -45.25 -40.02
N LYS A 2 37.40 -44.17 -39.24
CA LYS A 2 36.57 -42.93 -39.39
C LYS A 2 35.18 -42.95 -38.73
N LEU A 3 35.18 -42.47 -37.48
CA LEU A 3 34.03 -41.90 -36.76
C LEU A 3 33.54 -40.62 -37.46
N THR A 4 32.24 -40.35 -37.40
CA THR A 4 31.72 -38.98 -37.41
C THR A 4 30.60 -38.88 -36.37
N LEU A 5 30.80 -37.93 -35.45
CA LEU A 5 29.96 -37.62 -34.30
C LEU A 5 29.05 -36.44 -34.71
N SER A 6 27.73 -36.56 -34.57
CA SER A 6 26.82 -35.41 -34.70
C SER A 6 26.14 -35.15 -33.36
N ILE A 7 26.45 -33.99 -32.78
CA ILE A 7 25.90 -33.45 -31.54
C ILE A 7 24.73 -32.55 -31.93
N LEU A 8 23.53 -32.83 -31.43
CA LEU A 8 22.35 -31.98 -31.64
C LEU A 8 22.11 -31.15 -30.37
N SER A 9 22.40 -29.86 -30.46
CA SER A 9 22.35 -28.90 -29.35
C SER A 9 20.90 -28.48 -29.04
N THR A 10 20.48 -28.66 -27.79
CA THR A 10 19.21 -28.14 -27.25
C THR A 10 19.36 -26.67 -26.87
N ALA A 11 18.62 -25.77 -27.52
CA ALA A 11 18.58 -24.36 -27.14
C ALA A 11 17.52 -24.14 -26.05
N ILE A 12 17.94 -23.68 -24.87
CA ILE A 12 17.06 -23.26 -23.78
C ILE A 12 16.84 -21.75 -23.94
N VAL A 13 15.64 -21.33 -24.30
CA VAL A 13 15.27 -19.90 -24.29
C VAL A 13 14.88 -19.53 -22.87
N ALA A 14 15.79 -18.93 -22.12
CA ALA A 14 15.47 -18.29 -20.84
C ALA A 14 14.75 -16.97 -21.12
N GLY A 15 13.44 -16.92 -20.85
CA GLY A 15 12.70 -15.67 -20.81
C GLY A 15 13.18 -14.83 -19.64
N VAL A 16 13.81 -13.70 -19.93
CA VAL A 16 14.15 -12.70 -18.90
C VAL A 16 12.89 -11.91 -18.60
N HIS A 17 12.19 -12.23 -17.52
CA HIS A 17 11.23 -11.31 -16.94
C HIS A 17 12.03 -10.17 -16.30
N ALA A 18 12.03 -9.00 -16.93
CA ALA A 18 12.54 -7.79 -16.29
C ALA A 18 11.66 -7.52 -15.07
N MET A 19 12.20 -7.76 -13.88
CA MET A 19 11.58 -7.29 -12.64
C MET A 19 11.69 -5.76 -12.66
N PRO A 20 10.60 -5.01 -12.41
CA PRO A 20 10.69 -3.57 -12.29
C PRO A 20 11.69 -3.24 -11.18
N ASN A 21 12.73 -2.47 -11.52
CA ASN A 21 13.66 -1.95 -10.52
C ASN A 21 12.87 -1.05 -9.58
N PRO A 22 12.82 -1.35 -8.26
CA PRO A 22 12.36 -0.37 -7.30
C PRO A 22 13.25 0.86 -7.47
N VAL A 23 12.65 2.03 -7.72
CA VAL A 23 13.37 3.30 -7.57
C VAL A 23 13.82 3.34 -6.11
N GLU A 24 15.11 3.16 -5.89
CA GLU A 24 15.73 3.19 -4.56
C GLU A 24 15.59 4.63 -4.04
N ARG A 25 14.54 4.86 -3.26
CA ARG A 25 14.38 6.07 -2.46
C ARG A 25 14.84 5.73 -1.06
N ASP A 26 15.90 6.40 -0.60
CA ASP A 26 16.49 6.19 0.73
C ASP A 26 15.51 6.51 1.89
N ASP A 27 14.45 7.29 1.61
CA ASP A 27 13.45 7.69 2.60
C ASP A 27 12.10 6.99 2.37
N VAL A 28 11.64 6.26 3.39
CA VAL A 28 10.27 5.75 3.48
C VAL A 28 9.33 6.84 3.99
N GLN A 29 8.06 6.79 3.58
CA GLN A 29 7.09 7.77 4.03
C GLN A 29 6.71 7.56 5.50
N THR A 30 6.49 8.64 6.26
CA THR A 30 5.86 8.58 7.58
C THR A 30 4.36 8.42 7.42
N VAL A 31 3.80 7.40 8.04
CA VAL A 31 2.36 7.08 8.04
C VAL A 31 1.71 7.66 9.30
N HIS A 32 0.52 8.24 9.14
CA HIS A 32 -0.36 8.65 10.23
C HIS A 32 -1.63 7.81 10.19
N LEU A 33 -1.88 7.03 11.24
CA LEU A 33 -3.07 6.20 11.37
C LEU A 33 -3.85 6.58 12.62
N THR A 34 -5.17 6.70 12.48
CA THR A 34 -6.09 6.83 13.62
C THR A 34 -7.02 5.64 13.67
N PHE A 35 -7.07 4.97 14.81
CA PHE A 35 -7.86 3.76 15.03
C PHE A 35 -9.08 4.11 15.88
N HIS A 36 -10.28 3.78 15.41
CA HIS A 36 -11.54 4.11 16.09
C HIS A 36 -12.29 2.85 16.50
N GLY A 37 -12.79 2.84 17.74
CA GLY A 37 -13.63 1.78 18.31
C GLY A 37 -14.73 2.36 19.19
N GLY A 38 -15.96 2.39 18.70
CA GLY A 38 -17.07 3.05 19.40
C GLY A 38 -16.75 4.53 19.68
N PRO A 39 -16.84 5.00 20.93
CA PRO A 39 -16.50 6.39 21.28
C PRO A 39 -15.00 6.64 21.53
N ALA A 40 -14.14 5.61 21.43
CA ALA A 40 -12.71 5.71 21.75
C ALA A 40 -11.83 5.65 20.50
N SER A 41 -10.65 6.26 20.57
CA SER A 41 -9.65 6.20 19.50
C SER A 41 -8.21 6.26 20.04
N TYR A 42 -7.26 5.84 19.19
CA TYR A 42 -5.82 6.03 19.41
C TYR A 42 -5.10 6.26 18.08
N GLU A 43 -3.92 6.89 18.14
CA GLU A 43 -3.14 7.27 16.96
C GLU A 43 -1.79 6.56 16.92
N MET A 44 -1.28 6.34 15.72
CA MET A 44 0.09 5.87 15.50
C MET A 44 0.75 6.66 14.38
N THR A 45 1.97 7.12 14.64
CA THR A 45 2.83 7.80 13.65
C THR A 45 4.15 7.08 13.54
N PHE A 46 4.50 6.61 12.34
CA PHE A 46 5.74 5.85 12.15
C PHE A 46 6.19 5.74 10.68
N PRO A 47 7.48 5.44 10.41
CA PRO A 47 7.97 5.22 9.05
C PRO A 47 7.45 3.90 8.43
N ALA A 48 7.06 3.93 7.16
CA ALA A 48 6.64 2.77 6.37
C ALA A 48 7.83 1.89 5.94
N ASP A 49 8.61 1.42 6.91
CA ASP A 49 9.84 0.63 6.74
C ASP A 49 9.60 -0.90 6.76
N GLY A 50 8.33 -1.34 6.77
CA GLY A 50 7.95 -2.75 6.86
C GLY A 50 8.14 -3.37 8.25
N LYS A 51 8.57 -2.60 9.26
CA LYS A 51 8.66 -3.10 10.64
C LYS A 51 7.28 -3.20 11.28
N THR A 52 7.05 -4.34 11.94
CA THR A 52 5.85 -4.55 12.74
C THR A 52 5.91 -3.76 14.04
N ARG A 53 4.86 -3.01 14.34
CA ARG A 53 4.71 -2.20 15.56
C ARG A 53 3.49 -2.64 16.33
N GLN A 54 3.65 -2.88 17.63
CA GLN A 54 2.53 -3.21 18.51
C GLN A 54 1.69 -1.95 18.75
N THR A 55 0.36 -2.12 18.71
CA THR A 55 -0.58 -1.02 18.99
C THR A 55 -0.70 -0.76 20.50
N ASN A 56 -0.53 -1.82 21.32
CA ASN A 56 -0.69 -1.79 22.78
C ASN A 56 -2.03 -1.18 23.23
N SER A 57 -3.10 -1.40 22.47
CA SER A 57 -4.46 -0.96 22.79
C SER A 57 -5.39 -2.17 22.91
N ASP A 58 -6.39 -2.05 23.77
CA ASP A 58 -7.50 -2.99 24.00
C ASP A 58 -8.81 -2.56 23.33
N ILE A 59 -8.78 -1.49 22.54
CA ILE A 59 -9.95 -0.98 21.81
C ILE A 59 -10.33 -1.93 20.66
N ASN A 60 -11.61 -2.29 20.59
CA ASN A 60 -12.18 -3.01 19.45
C ASN A 60 -12.38 -2.05 18.28
N VAL A 61 -11.41 -2.04 17.36
CA VAL A 61 -11.38 -1.12 16.22
C VAL A 61 -12.40 -1.55 15.17
N ASN A 62 -13.22 -0.60 14.69
CA ASN A 62 -14.14 -0.78 13.56
C ASN A 62 -13.81 0.12 12.36
N ILE A 63 -12.99 1.17 12.54
CA ILE A 63 -12.55 2.08 11.48
C ILE A 63 -11.06 2.43 11.70
N VAL A 64 -10.28 2.48 10.63
CA VAL A 64 -8.92 3.03 10.62
C VAL A 64 -8.82 4.13 9.57
N ASP A 65 -8.45 5.33 10.00
CA ASP A 65 -8.24 6.48 9.13
C ASP A 65 -6.78 6.53 8.65
N ALA A 66 -6.58 6.84 7.38
CA ALA A 66 -5.26 6.99 6.77
C ALA A 66 -5.28 8.15 5.77
N PRO A 67 -5.15 9.41 6.24
CA PRO A 67 -5.41 10.60 5.41
C PRO A 67 -4.34 10.86 4.35
N ASP A 68 -3.11 10.39 4.58
CA ASP A 68 -1.93 10.74 3.78
C ASP A 68 -1.19 9.52 3.22
N TYR A 69 -1.77 8.32 3.38
CA TYR A 69 -1.13 7.07 2.98
C TYR A 69 -2.14 6.03 2.48
N ASN A 70 -1.73 5.23 1.50
CA ASN A 70 -2.57 4.14 1.00
C ASN A 70 -2.47 2.92 1.92
N ALA A 71 -2.97 3.07 3.15
CA ALA A 71 -2.87 2.04 4.18
C ALA A 71 -3.64 0.77 3.82
N PHE A 72 -4.70 0.87 3.01
CA PHE A 72 -5.47 -0.30 2.58
C PHE A 72 -4.63 -1.27 1.75
N SER A 73 -3.77 -0.78 0.86
CA SER A 73 -2.92 -1.62 0.02
C SER A 73 -1.50 -1.84 0.57
N GLN A 74 -1.02 -0.94 1.43
CA GLN A 74 0.39 -0.94 1.86
C GLN A 74 0.60 -1.21 3.35
N CYS A 75 -0.47 -1.40 4.13
CA CYS A 75 -0.36 -1.82 5.53
C CYS A 75 -0.96 -3.20 5.75
N THR A 76 -0.32 -3.97 6.62
CA THR A 76 -0.85 -5.20 7.22
C THR A 76 -1.28 -4.90 8.64
N PHE A 77 -2.57 -5.09 8.92
CA PHE A 77 -3.13 -5.04 10.27
C PHE A 77 -3.19 -6.46 10.84
N THR A 78 -2.57 -6.69 11.99
CA THR A 78 -2.59 -7.99 12.68
C THR A 78 -3.67 -8.00 13.74
N THR A 79 -4.43 -9.08 13.80
CA THR A 79 -5.56 -9.29 14.72
C THR A 79 -5.51 -10.72 15.24
N ASN A 80 -6.15 -10.98 16.39
CA ASN A 80 -6.23 -12.35 16.95
C ASN A 80 -7.29 -13.20 16.25
N GLY A 81 -8.34 -12.57 15.71
CA GLY A 81 -9.42 -13.23 14.99
C GLY A 81 -9.32 -13.06 13.48
N GLU A 82 -10.17 -13.80 12.78
CA GLU A 82 -10.46 -13.53 11.37
C GLU A 82 -11.01 -12.11 11.23
N LYS A 83 -10.58 -11.44 10.16
CA LYS A 83 -11.02 -10.09 9.84
C LYS A 83 -11.27 -9.96 8.35
N THR A 84 -12.19 -9.07 8.03
CA THR A 84 -12.36 -8.49 6.71
C THR A 84 -12.00 -7.01 6.79
N LEU A 85 -11.21 -6.55 5.83
CA LEU A 85 -10.89 -5.14 5.66
C LEU A 85 -11.57 -4.64 4.38
N VAL A 86 -12.24 -3.50 4.46
CA VAL A 86 -12.87 -2.86 3.30
C VAL A 86 -12.44 -1.41 3.26
N GLN A 87 -12.01 -0.94 2.09
CA GLN A 87 -11.76 0.48 1.86
C GLN A 87 -13.11 1.21 1.76
N SER A 88 -13.27 2.28 2.53
CA SER A 88 -14.39 3.21 2.46
C SER A 88 -13.86 4.61 2.21
N ILE A 89 -14.57 5.38 1.40
CA ILE A 89 -14.24 6.76 1.07
C ILE A 89 -15.41 7.62 1.51
N ASP A 90 -15.14 8.62 2.35
CA ASP A 90 -16.13 9.59 2.78
C ASP A 90 -16.38 10.66 1.70
N SER A 91 -17.45 11.44 1.86
CA SER A 91 -17.85 12.44 0.86
C SER A 91 -16.79 13.53 0.60
N ASP A 92 -15.95 13.80 1.59
CA ASP A 92 -14.81 14.71 1.53
C ASP A 92 -13.58 14.07 0.85
N GLY A 93 -13.67 12.81 0.42
CA GLY A 93 -12.57 12.06 -0.18
C GLY A 93 -11.56 11.51 0.82
N SER A 94 -11.85 11.57 2.13
CA SER A 94 -11.05 10.92 3.16
C SER A 94 -11.16 9.41 3.04
N GLN A 95 -10.02 8.73 3.17
CA GLN A 95 -9.96 7.27 3.11
C GLN A 95 -9.99 6.66 4.51
N HIS A 96 -10.85 5.65 4.63
CA HIS A 96 -11.04 4.86 5.83
C HIS A 96 -10.91 3.36 5.49
N ILE A 97 -10.50 2.56 6.46
CA ILE A 97 -10.51 1.11 6.39
C ILE A 97 -11.51 0.61 7.42
N ILE A 98 -12.57 -0.03 6.96
CA ILE A 98 -13.57 -0.65 7.82
C ILE A 98 -13.06 -2.02 8.24
N VAL A 99 -13.11 -2.29 9.55
CA VAL A 99 -12.64 -3.55 10.16
C VAL A 99 -13.84 -4.34 10.64
N GLY A 100 -14.10 -5.49 10.02
CA GLY A 100 -15.25 -6.35 10.32
C GLY A 100 -14.84 -7.78 10.68
N PRO A 101 -15.33 -8.38 11.79
CA PRO A 101 -16.04 -7.71 12.89
C PRO A 101 -15.11 -6.76 13.67
N PRO A 102 -15.66 -5.78 14.43
CA PRO A 102 -14.88 -4.92 15.31
C PRO A 102 -14.03 -5.73 16.28
N GLN A 103 -12.72 -5.49 16.29
CA GLN A 103 -11.77 -6.28 17.08
C GLN A 103 -10.47 -5.53 17.34
N VAL A 104 -9.71 -6.00 18.33
CA VAL A 104 -8.39 -5.45 18.66
C VAL A 104 -7.41 -5.71 17.52
N ILE A 105 -6.83 -4.63 16.99
CA ILE A 105 -5.63 -4.69 16.15
C ILE A 105 -4.43 -4.76 17.08
N THR A 106 -3.69 -5.87 17.05
CA THR A 106 -2.56 -6.11 17.96
C THR A 106 -1.26 -5.49 17.44
N ALA A 107 -1.10 -5.44 16.11
CA ALA A 107 0.05 -4.83 15.49
C ALA A 107 -0.26 -4.29 14.10
N VAL A 108 0.56 -3.37 13.63
CA VAL A 108 0.52 -2.83 12.27
C VAL A 108 1.93 -2.82 11.67
N SER A 109 2.03 -3.16 10.39
CA SER A 109 3.24 -2.94 9.59
C SER A 109 2.83 -2.25 8.30
N CYS A 110 3.53 -1.18 7.91
CA CYS A 110 3.31 -0.51 6.64
C CYS A 110 4.63 -0.44 5.88
N GLN A 111 4.59 -0.55 4.55
CA GLN A 111 5.79 -0.57 3.74
C GLN A 111 5.67 0.28 2.48
N GLY A 112 6.72 1.05 2.22
CA GLY A 112 6.92 1.73 0.95
C GLY A 112 6.49 3.18 0.98
N PHE A 113 6.09 3.68 -0.17
CA PHE A 113 5.72 5.07 -0.37
C PHE A 113 4.56 5.13 -1.34
N CYS A 114 3.83 6.24 -1.32
CA CYS A 114 2.81 6.51 -2.30
C CYS A 114 3.09 7.83 -3.03
N VAL A 115 2.48 7.97 -4.20
CA VAL A 115 2.55 9.18 -5.01
C VAL A 115 1.54 10.20 -4.47
N PRO A 116 1.95 11.43 -4.18
CA PRO A 116 1.05 12.46 -3.68
C PRO A 116 0.02 12.85 -4.76
N THR A 117 -1.04 13.52 -4.35
CA THR A 117 -2.06 14.04 -5.25
C THR A 117 -1.43 14.86 -6.39
N TYR A 118 -1.87 14.60 -7.62
CA TYR A 118 -1.36 15.16 -8.88
C TYR A 118 0.04 14.72 -9.31
N GLY A 119 0.75 13.92 -8.51
CA GLY A 119 1.99 13.27 -8.94
C GLY A 119 1.77 12.22 -10.03
N GLU A 120 2.83 11.88 -10.74
CA GLU A 120 2.80 10.88 -11.82
C GLU A 120 2.80 9.46 -11.26
N CYS A 121 1.78 8.68 -11.59
CA CYS A 121 1.65 7.28 -11.14
C CYS A 121 2.45 6.30 -12.02
N TYR A 122 2.83 6.71 -13.23
CA TYR A 122 3.75 6.01 -14.11
C TYR A 122 4.85 6.94 -14.60
N ASP A 123 6.06 6.41 -14.75
CA ASP A 123 7.19 7.14 -15.30
C ASP A 123 7.10 7.28 -16.84
N SER A 124 8.11 7.93 -17.45
CA SER A 124 8.18 8.12 -18.90
C SER A 124 8.29 6.83 -19.71
N ASN A 125 8.65 5.71 -19.08
CA ASN A 125 8.73 4.39 -19.68
C ASN A 125 7.45 3.55 -19.42
N GLY A 126 6.44 4.15 -18.78
CA GLY A 126 5.20 3.48 -18.40
C GLY A 126 5.34 2.53 -17.20
N GLN A 127 6.43 2.62 -16.43
CA GLN A 127 6.61 1.81 -15.22
C GLN A 127 5.87 2.43 -14.04
N PRO A 128 5.21 1.63 -13.17
CA PRO A 128 4.50 2.14 -12.01
C PRO A 128 5.48 2.78 -11.03
N VAL A 129 5.22 4.03 -10.64
CA VAL A 129 6.01 4.75 -9.63
C VAL A 129 5.58 4.32 -8.23
N GLY A 130 4.28 4.14 -8.01
CA GLY A 130 3.70 3.74 -6.73
C GLY A 130 2.19 3.97 -6.70
N PRO A 131 1.48 3.45 -5.68
CA PRO A 131 0.06 3.74 -5.51
C PRO A 131 -0.15 5.21 -5.18
N CYS A 132 -1.33 5.75 -5.47
CA CYS A 132 -1.68 7.10 -5.02
C CYS A 132 -2.00 7.10 -3.52
N CYS A 133 -1.52 8.11 -2.79
CA CYS A 133 -1.62 8.14 -1.32
C CYS A 133 -3.07 8.16 -0.82
N ASN A 134 -3.87 9.06 -1.35
CA ASN A 134 -5.28 9.20 -1.01
C ASN A 134 -6.08 9.39 -2.30
N GLY A 135 -6.09 8.36 -3.15
CA GLY A 135 -6.71 8.49 -4.47
C GLY A 135 -6.47 7.33 -5.41
N PHE A 136 -6.76 7.60 -6.69
CA PHE A 136 -6.57 6.67 -7.79
C PHE A 136 -5.76 7.31 -8.93
N CYS A 137 -5.14 6.48 -9.75
CA CYS A 137 -4.38 6.92 -10.91
C CYS A 137 -5.31 7.11 -12.12
N ALA A 138 -5.33 8.33 -12.69
CA ALA A 138 -6.07 8.64 -13.91
C ALA A 138 -5.32 9.64 -14.79
N ALA A 139 -5.20 9.33 -16.08
CA ALA A 139 -4.42 10.10 -17.06
C ALA A 139 -2.97 10.36 -16.60
N ASN A 140 -2.31 9.29 -16.14
CA ASN A 140 -0.97 9.30 -15.54
C ASN A 140 -0.79 10.25 -14.35
N ARG A 141 -1.87 10.62 -13.65
CA ARG A 141 -1.76 11.42 -12.42
C ARG A 141 -2.63 10.87 -11.31
N CYS A 142 -2.11 10.97 -10.08
CA CYS A 142 -2.90 10.71 -8.90
C CYS A 142 -4.02 11.75 -8.76
N ARG A 143 -5.25 11.28 -8.65
CA ARG A 143 -6.44 12.11 -8.41
C ARG A 143 -7.00 11.79 -7.05
N PRO A 144 -7.47 12.79 -6.29
CA PRO A 144 -8.13 12.53 -5.02
C PRO A 144 -9.40 11.73 -5.26
N TRP A 145 -9.87 10.99 -4.26
CA TRP A 145 -11.12 10.24 -4.38
C TRP A 145 -12.35 11.13 -4.58
N SER A 146 -12.32 12.34 -4.01
CA SER A 146 -13.34 13.37 -4.19
C SER A 146 -12.72 14.67 -4.69
N THR A 147 -13.38 15.34 -5.62
CA THR A 147 -12.96 16.66 -6.11
C THR A 147 -13.25 17.79 -5.12
N ALA A 148 -14.07 17.54 -4.09
CA ALA A 148 -14.53 18.54 -3.12
C ALA A 148 -13.38 19.22 -2.35
N THR A 149 -12.26 18.53 -2.18
CA THR A 149 -11.15 18.98 -1.30
C THR A 149 -10.01 19.62 -2.09
N SER A 150 -10.17 19.82 -3.41
CA SER A 150 -9.15 20.47 -4.25
C SER A 150 -9.15 22.00 -4.14
N ALA A 151 -10.06 22.58 -3.37
CA ALA A 151 -10.20 24.02 -3.16
C ALA A 151 -9.86 24.35 -1.71
N SER A 152 -8.56 24.39 -1.40
CA SER A 152 -8.01 25.11 -0.24
C SER A 152 -6.91 26.02 -0.73
#